data_AF-A0A351FZB6-F1
#
_entry.id   AF-A0A351FZB6-F1
#
_cell.length_a   1.000
_cell.length_b   1.000
_cell.length_c   1.000
_cell.angle_alpha   90.00
_cell.angle_beta   90.00
_cell.angle_gamma   90.00
#
_symmetry.space_group_name_H-M   'P 1'
#
loop_
_entity.id
_entity.type
_entity.pdbx_description
1 polymer ?
#
loop_
_entity_poly.entity_id
_entity_poly.type
_entity_poly.pdbx_seq_one_letter_code
_entity_poly.pdbx_strand_id
1 'polypeptide(L)'
;QSVVARRSAKVMAILAHFCIALAMVLIGHIHFGNTQMGVGAATLYLLLPYTAQMTGRVDHALPGALLAWAVLFYRRPIFSGVFIGLAAGTIYYPLFLLPLWASFYWQRGILRFLAGVAGSIALMALSLLLISESGEQYWLLVRKMFGLMLPVMENMEGIWGLGWDAWYRLPFLAAFVCASIGFAFWPPQKNLGTLLSCTAGLMVMVQFWHGYGGGVFMAWYLPPLLMTIFRPNLEDRVAAVVLGENWFSRRFARTSNGPTRRAA
;
A
#
# COMPACT_ATOMS: atom_id res chain seq x y z
N GLN A 1 21.65 18.06 15.38
CA GLN A 1 20.88 16.87 15.85
C GLN A 1 21.80 16.00 16.69
N SER A 2 21.34 15.50 17.85
CA SER A 2 22.16 14.67 18.75
C SER A 2 22.44 13.29 18.16
N VAL A 3 23.56 12.66 18.52
CA VAL A 3 23.92 11.29 18.09
C VAL A 3 22.83 10.28 18.45
N VAL A 4 22.17 10.49 19.58
CA VAL A 4 21.04 9.67 20.05
C VAL A 4 19.84 9.76 19.09
N ALA A 5 19.45 10.96 18.68
CA ALA A 5 18.34 11.18 17.75
C ALA A 5 18.59 10.53 16.38
N ARG A 6 19.84 10.54 15.91
CA ARG A 6 20.20 9.87 14.65
C ARG A 6 20.11 8.34 14.76
N ARG A 7 20.49 7.77 15.91
CA ARG A 7 20.41 6.31 16.16
C ARG A 7 18.95 5.87 16.28
N SER A 8 18.12 6.59 17.02
CA SER A 8 16.70 6.28 17.16
C SER A 8 15.97 6.32 15.81
N ALA A 9 16.23 7.34 14.97
CA ALA A 9 15.65 7.43 13.63
C ALA A 9 16.00 6.22 12.74
N LYS A 10 17.26 5.75 12.79
CA LYS A 10 17.67 4.55 12.04
C LYS A 10 16.97 3.29 12.53
N VAL A 11 16.89 3.10 13.85
CA VAL A 11 16.18 1.95 14.45
C VAL A 11 14.70 1.97 14.06
N MET A 12 14.04 3.12 14.17
CA MET A 12 12.63 3.27 13.76
C MET A 12 12.43 2.97 12.27
N ALA A 13 13.32 3.44 11.40
CA ALA A 13 13.23 3.16 9.97
C ALA A 13 13.40 1.65 9.69
N ILE A 14 14.39 0.99 10.31
CA ILE A 14 14.60 -0.46 10.18
C ILE A 14 13.36 -1.23 10.65
N LEU A 15 12.81 -0.88 11.81
CA LEU A 15 11.60 -1.49 12.34
C LEU A 15 10.39 -1.25 11.41
N ALA A 16 10.26 -0.07 10.82
CA ALA A 16 9.19 0.21 9.88
C ALA A 16 9.31 -0.63 8.60
N HIS A 17 10.50 -0.76 8.01
CA HIS A 17 10.72 -1.65 6.87
C HIS A 17 10.46 -3.13 7.21
N PHE A 18 10.89 -3.57 8.39
CA PHE A 18 10.57 -4.90 8.90
C PHE A 18 9.05 -5.11 9.04
N CYS A 19 8.34 -4.13 9.62
CA CYS A 19 6.88 -4.16 9.75
C CYS A 19 6.18 -4.21 8.40
N ILE A 20 6.69 -3.52 7.37
CA ILE A 20 6.17 -3.60 5.99
C ILE A 20 6.33 -5.02 5.45
N ALA A 21 7.56 -5.56 5.50
CA ALA A 21 7.85 -6.90 5.00
C ALA A 21 7.01 -7.97 5.73
N LEU A 22 6.92 -7.87 7.06
CA LEU A 22 6.10 -8.76 7.89
C LEU A 22 4.62 -8.67 7.51
N ALA A 23 4.09 -7.45 7.33
CA ALA A 23 2.70 -7.27 6.88
C ALA A 23 2.45 -7.92 5.52
N MET A 24 3.36 -7.78 4.55
CA MET A 24 3.24 -8.42 3.24
C MET A 24 3.21 -9.95 3.34
N VAL A 25 4.10 -10.56 4.14
CA VAL A 25 4.09 -12.01 4.39
C VAL A 25 2.80 -12.44 5.07
N LEU A 26 2.34 -11.71 6.08
CA LEU A 26 1.11 -12.03 6.81
C LEU A 26 -0.14 -11.84 5.94
N ILE A 27 -0.21 -10.84 5.06
CA ILE A 27 -1.29 -10.69 4.08
C ILE A 27 -1.27 -11.88 3.11
N GLY A 28 -0.10 -12.27 2.62
CA GLY A 28 0.10 -13.46 1.79
C GLY A 28 -0.42 -14.74 2.46
N HIS A 29 -0.10 -14.92 3.73
CA HIS A 29 -0.51 -16.08 4.52
C HIS A 29 -2.01 -16.07 4.87
N ILE A 30 -2.50 -14.98 5.47
CA ILE A 30 -3.84 -14.89 6.09
C ILE A 30 -4.94 -14.61 5.06
N HIS A 31 -4.67 -13.72 4.09
CA HIS A 31 -5.71 -13.22 3.18
C HIS A 31 -5.65 -13.85 1.80
N PHE A 32 -4.44 -14.16 1.35
CA PHE A 32 -4.20 -14.77 0.05
C PHE A 32 -4.10 -16.30 0.11
N GLY A 33 -3.86 -16.88 1.30
CA GLY A 33 -3.69 -18.33 1.46
C GLY A 33 -2.43 -18.87 0.77
N ASN A 34 -1.48 -18.00 0.40
CA ASN A 34 -0.23 -18.38 -0.24
C ASN A 34 0.94 -17.58 0.35
N THR A 35 1.62 -18.20 1.31
CA THR A 35 2.78 -17.60 1.98
C THR A 35 3.94 -17.32 1.01
N GLN A 36 4.15 -18.14 -0.01
CA GLN A 36 5.23 -17.95 -0.98
C GLN A 36 5.06 -16.65 -1.77
N MET A 37 3.82 -16.31 -2.15
CA MET A 37 3.53 -15.04 -2.83
C MET A 37 3.81 -13.84 -1.92
N GLY A 38 3.44 -13.93 -0.64
CA GLY A 38 3.75 -12.91 0.36
C GLY A 38 5.26 -12.74 0.59
N VAL A 39 6.00 -13.85 0.72
CA VAL A 39 7.46 -13.85 0.86
C VAL A 39 8.12 -13.28 -0.40
N GLY A 40 7.73 -13.71 -1.60
CA GLY A 40 8.26 -13.20 -2.86
C GLY A 40 8.05 -11.69 -3.00
N ALA A 41 6.84 -11.20 -2.70
CA ALA A 41 6.53 -9.78 -2.70
C ALA A 41 7.40 -9.00 -1.67
N ALA A 42 7.54 -9.51 -0.45
CA ALA A 42 8.36 -8.89 0.59
C ALA A 42 9.85 -8.88 0.22
N THR A 43 10.37 -9.96 -0.38
CA THR A 43 11.74 -10.04 -0.87
C THR A 43 11.99 -9.02 -1.97
N LEU A 44 11.10 -8.91 -2.96
CA LEU A 44 11.21 -7.88 -4.01
C LEU A 44 11.20 -6.46 -3.44
N TYR A 45 10.35 -6.19 -2.45
CA TYR A 45 10.35 -4.92 -1.74
C TYR A 45 11.71 -4.63 -1.08
N LEU A 46 12.29 -5.60 -0.39
CA LEU A 46 13.56 -5.43 0.33
C LEU A 46 14.76 -5.32 -0.60
N LEU A 47 14.75 -6.00 -1.75
CA LEU A 47 15.83 -5.97 -2.74
C LEU A 47 15.92 -4.64 -3.51
N LEU A 48 14.88 -3.81 -3.49
CA LEU A 48 14.89 -2.53 -4.18
C LEU A 48 15.89 -1.57 -3.54
N PRO A 49 16.75 -0.88 -4.33
CA PRO A 49 17.75 0.06 -3.81
C PRO A 49 17.18 1.14 -2.88
N TYR A 50 15.90 1.47 -3.07
CA TYR A 50 15.13 2.35 -2.21
C TYR A 50 15.29 2.07 -0.71
N THR A 51 15.24 0.79 -0.28
CA THR A 51 15.32 0.43 1.15
C THR A 51 16.70 0.71 1.75
N ALA A 52 17.76 0.62 0.93
CA ALA A 52 19.12 0.95 1.32
C ALA A 52 19.40 2.46 1.25
N GLN A 53 18.88 3.14 0.22
CA GLN A 53 19.09 4.58 0.00
C GLN A 53 18.37 5.44 1.04
N MET A 54 17.21 5.01 1.54
CA MET A 54 16.39 5.77 2.49
C MET A 54 16.63 5.37 3.95
N THR A 55 17.79 4.80 4.26
CA THR A 55 18.12 4.39 5.63
C THR A 55 18.13 5.59 6.60
N GLY A 56 17.26 5.53 7.63
CA GLY A 56 17.13 6.57 8.65
C GLY A 56 16.09 7.65 8.38
N ARG A 57 15.36 7.60 7.25
CA ARG A 57 14.22 8.47 6.97
C ARG A 57 12.90 7.84 7.43
N VAL A 58 12.56 8.07 8.70
CA VAL A 58 11.36 7.52 9.36
C VAL A 58 10.06 8.02 8.71
N ASP A 59 10.08 9.26 8.25
CA ASP A 59 9.00 9.96 7.56
C ASP A 59 8.55 9.26 6.26
N HIS A 60 9.38 8.39 5.67
CA HIS A 60 9.00 7.60 4.51
C HIS A 60 8.49 6.20 4.90
N ALA A 61 9.21 5.50 5.76
CA ALA A 61 8.94 4.10 6.05
C ALA A 61 7.74 3.89 6.99
N LEU A 62 7.57 4.76 8.00
CA LEU A 62 6.51 4.60 9.01
C LEU A 62 5.10 4.70 8.40
N PRO A 63 4.76 5.68 7.55
CA PRO A 63 3.46 5.72 6.90
C PRO A 63 3.19 4.47 6.04
N GLY A 64 4.20 4.00 5.31
CA GLY A 64 4.09 2.78 4.50
C GLY A 64 3.80 1.54 5.36
N ALA A 65 4.45 1.43 6.53
CA ALA A 65 4.18 0.37 7.51
C ALA A 65 2.74 0.45 8.01
N LEU A 66 2.29 1.63 8.42
CA LEU A 66 0.93 1.83 8.91
C LEU A 66 -0.11 1.48 7.84
N LEU A 67 0.10 1.87 6.57
CA LEU A 67 -0.78 1.49 5.45
C LEU A 67 -0.79 -0.04 5.21
N ALA A 68 0.36 -0.70 5.24
CA ALA A 68 0.42 -2.16 5.08
C ALA A 68 -0.33 -2.88 6.21
N TRP A 69 -0.20 -2.38 7.45
CA TRP A 69 -0.92 -2.91 8.61
C TRP A 69 -2.43 -2.59 8.58
N ALA A 70 -2.83 -1.45 8.02
CA ALA A 70 -4.24 -1.15 7.77
C ALA A 70 -4.88 -2.20 6.85
N VAL A 71 -4.17 -2.61 5.80
CA VAL A 71 -4.58 -3.69 4.89
C VAL A 71 -4.58 -5.03 5.60
N LEU A 72 -3.53 -5.36 6.37
CA LEU A 72 -3.51 -6.61 7.14
C LEU A 72 -4.74 -6.75 8.04
N PHE A 73 -5.21 -5.66 8.64
CA PHE A 73 -6.39 -5.65 9.49
C PHE A 73 -7.71 -5.31 8.80
N TYR A 74 -7.79 -5.34 7.45
CA TYR A 74 -8.99 -4.91 6.71
C TYR A 74 -10.31 -5.59 7.15
N ARG A 75 -10.26 -6.80 7.72
CA ARG A 75 -11.44 -7.50 8.25
C ARG A 75 -11.96 -6.92 9.58
N ARG A 76 -11.18 -6.08 10.25
CA ARG A 76 -11.52 -5.42 11.52
C ARG A 76 -11.50 -3.89 11.33
N PRO A 77 -12.65 -3.27 10.99
CA PRO A 77 -12.71 -1.89 10.53
C PRO A 77 -12.06 -0.89 11.50
N ILE A 78 -12.21 -1.09 12.82
CA ILE A 78 -11.62 -0.21 13.83
C ILE A 78 -10.08 -0.17 13.76
N PHE A 79 -9.43 -1.32 13.60
CA PHE A 79 -7.97 -1.38 13.53
C PHE A 79 -7.47 -0.79 12.22
N SER A 80 -8.12 -1.09 11.08
CA SER A 80 -7.79 -0.42 9.82
C SER A 80 -7.94 1.09 9.93
N GLY A 81 -9.00 1.58 10.58
CA GLY A 81 -9.19 3.00 10.85
C GLY A 81 -8.07 3.60 11.69
N VAL A 82 -7.67 2.92 12.77
CA VAL A 82 -6.53 3.34 13.61
C VAL A 82 -5.25 3.46 12.79
N PHE A 83 -4.92 2.45 11.99
CA PHE A 83 -3.69 2.48 11.18
C PHE A 83 -3.72 3.57 10.09
N ILE A 84 -4.86 3.80 9.43
CA ILE A 84 -4.99 4.88 8.45
C ILE A 84 -4.92 6.25 9.12
N GLY A 85 -5.58 6.44 10.27
CA GLY A 85 -5.55 7.72 11.00
C GLY A 85 -4.18 8.01 11.60
N LEU A 86 -3.45 6.99 12.08
CA LEU A 86 -2.04 7.15 12.46
C LEU A 86 -1.18 7.52 11.25
N ALA A 87 -1.38 6.86 10.10
CA ALA A 87 -0.64 7.19 8.87
C ALA A 87 -0.91 8.64 8.44
N ALA A 88 -2.18 9.05 8.45
CA ALA A 88 -2.64 10.41 8.21
C ALA A 88 -2.01 11.42 9.19
N GLY A 89 -1.85 11.03 10.46
CA GLY A 89 -1.21 11.87 11.48
C GLY A 89 0.29 12.03 11.27
N THR A 90 0.96 11.05 10.66
CA THR A 90 2.39 11.15 10.29
C THR A 90 2.61 11.93 9.00
N ILE A 91 1.65 11.86 8.08
CA ILE A 91 1.67 12.48 6.76
C ILE A 91 0.25 12.59 6.25
N TYR A 92 -0.15 13.70 5.66
CA TYR A 92 -1.57 13.95 5.35
C TYR A 92 -2.15 13.12 4.18
N TYR A 93 -1.33 12.56 3.27
CA TYR A 93 -1.82 11.88 2.06
C TYR A 93 -2.79 10.71 2.28
N PRO A 94 -2.63 9.84 3.30
CA PRO A 94 -3.58 8.79 3.63
C PRO A 94 -4.99 9.29 3.96
N LEU A 95 -5.20 10.58 4.26
CA LEU A 95 -6.56 11.14 4.41
C LEU A 95 -7.37 11.02 3.11
N PHE A 96 -6.70 11.08 1.96
CA PHE A 96 -7.35 10.90 0.65
C PHE A 96 -7.73 9.43 0.37
N LEU A 97 -7.31 8.48 1.21
CA LEU A 97 -7.81 7.11 1.16
C LEU A 97 -9.17 6.96 1.87
N LEU A 98 -9.59 7.94 2.68
CA LEU A 98 -10.85 7.84 3.44
C LEU A 98 -12.08 7.61 2.55
N PRO A 99 -12.27 8.26 1.39
CA PRO A 99 -13.40 7.96 0.51
C PRO A 99 -13.42 6.50 0.03
N LEU A 100 -12.26 5.96 -0.38
CA LEU A 100 -12.10 4.57 -0.82
C LEU A 100 -12.45 3.58 0.30
N TRP A 101 -11.86 3.77 1.49
CA TRP A 101 -12.00 2.86 2.62
C TRP A 101 -13.36 2.97 3.31
N ALA A 102 -13.91 4.19 3.43
CA ALA A 102 -15.27 4.39 3.94
C ALA A 102 -16.30 3.74 3.01
N SER A 103 -16.13 3.85 1.70
CA SER A 103 -16.97 3.16 0.71
C SER A 103 -16.85 1.63 0.80
N PHE A 104 -15.64 1.10 1.02
CA PHE A 104 -15.44 -0.33 1.26
C PHE A 104 -16.20 -0.85 2.49
N TYR A 105 -16.28 -0.06 3.57
CA TYR A 105 -17.02 -0.41 4.79
C TYR A 105 -18.47 0.09 4.82
N TRP A 106 -18.98 0.67 3.73
CA TRP A 106 -20.27 1.37 3.69
C TRP A 106 -21.42 0.48 4.19
N GLN A 107 -21.46 -0.75 3.70
CA GLN A 107 -22.52 -1.70 4.07
C GLN A 107 -22.43 -2.13 5.53
N ARG A 108 -21.20 -2.36 6.04
CA ARG A 108 -20.96 -2.87 7.40
C ARG A 108 -19.61 -2.40 7.91
N GLY A 109 -19.64 -1.61 8.98
CA GLY A 109 -18.45 -1.25 9.75
C GLY A 109 -17.91 0.15 9.55
N ILE A 110 -18.57 1.00 8.74
CA ILE A 110 -18.16 2.39 8.53
C ILE A 110 -17.97 3.17 9.84
N LEU A 111 -18.90 3.06 10.80
CA LEU A 111 -18.80 3.77 12.08
C LEU A 111 -17.58 3.30 12.89
N ARG A 112 -17.28 2.00 12.89
CA ARG A 112 -16.11 1.43 13.58
C ARG A 112 -14.82 1.90 12.92
N PHE A 113 -14.80 1.95 11.59
CA PHE A 113 -13.69 2.49 10.82
C PHE A 113 -13.45 3.96 11.13
N LEU A 114 -14.49 4.80 11.00
CA LEU A 114 -14.40 6.23 11.28
C LEU A 114 -14.04 6.53 12.74
N ALA A 115 -14.54 5.74 13.71
CA ALA A 115 -14.14 5.85 15.10
C ALA A 115 -12.65 5.54 15.30
N GLY A 116 -12.11 4.54 14.60
CA GLY A 116 -10.67 4.24 14.61
C GLY A 116 -9.84 5.38 14.01
N VAL A 117 -10.27 5.94 12.87
CA VAL A 117 -9.62 7.10 12.23
C VAL A 117 -9.65 8.31 13.16
N ALA A 118 -10.83 8.68 13.66
CA ALA A 118 -11.02 9.84 14.52
C ALA A 118 -10.24 9.68 15.84
N GLY A 119 -10.29 8.49 16.46
CA GLY A 119 -9.59 8.21 17.71
C GLY A 119 -8.07 8.27 17.57
N SER A 120 -7.51 7.76 16.48
CA SER A 120 -6.06 7.83 16.22
C SER A 120 -5.59 9.23 15.85
N ILE A 121 -6.36 9.99 15.06
CA ILE A 121 -6.08 11.40 14.77
C ILE A 121 -6.16 12.24 16.06
N ALA A 122 -7.18 12.01 16.90
CA ALA A 122 -7.31 12.68 18.19
C ALA A 122 -6.13 12.36 19.11
N LEU A 123 -5.71 11.10 19.17
CA LEU A 123 -4.53 10.70 19.93
C LEU A 123 -3.25 11.40 19.43
N MET A 124 -3.08 11.52 18.12
CA MET A 124 -1.95 12.25 17.53
C MET A 124 -2.03 13.75 17.82
N ALA A 125 -3.20 14.37 17.73
CA ALA A 125 -3.38 15.77 18.11
C ALA A 125 -3.08 15.99 19.60
N LEU A 126 -3.55 15.11 20.48
CA LEU A 126 -3.25 15.17 21.92
C LEU A 126 -1.76 14.98 22.21
N SER A 127 -1.07 14.10 21.47
CA SER A 127 0.37 13.92 21.66
C SER A 127 1.18 15.15 21.27
N LEU A 128 0.71 15.95 20.30
CA LEU A 128 1.33 17.23 19.96
C LEU A 128 1.25 18.25 21.11
N LEU A 129 0.23 18.22 21.96
CA LEU A 129 0.15 19.10 23.14
C LEU A 129 1.30 18.85 24.13
N LEU A 130 1.82 17.62 24.17
CA LEU A 130 2.95 17.25 25.03
C LEU A 130 4.31 17.70 24.45
N ILE A 131 4.36 18.00 23.15
CA ILE A 131 5.59 18.32 22.41
C ILE A 131 5.66 19.83 22.10
N SER A 132 4.52 20.50 21.95
CA SER A 132 4.45 21.93 21.63
C SER A 132 4.83 22.80 22.82
N GLU A 133 5.68 23.78 22.60
CA GLU A 133 6.08 24.77 23.62
C GLU A 133 5.07 25.93 23.74
N SER A 134 4.21 26.12 22.73
CA SER A 134 3.20 27.18 22.69
C SER A 134 1.94 26.76 21.92
N GLY A 135 0.83 27.47 22.14
CA GLY A 135 -0.43 27.26 21.40
C GLY A 135 -0.32 27.55 19.90
N GLU A 136 0.50 28.53 19.52
CA GLU A 136 0.83 28.84 18.11
C GLU A 136 1.54 27.65 17.44
N GLN A 137 2.59 27.11 18.09
CA GLN A 137 3.32 25.96 17.58
C GLN A 137 2.44 24.71 17.49
N TYR A 138 1.57 24.50 18.48
CA TYR A 138 0.58 23.43 18.44
C TYR A 138 -0.30 23.52 17.19
N TRP A 139 -0.93 24.67 16.94
CA TRP A 139 -1.80 24.86 15.78
C TRP A 139 -1.04 24.74 14.46
N LEU A 140 0.22 25.19 14.41
CA LEU A 140 1.07 25.00 13.24
C LEU A 140 1.31 23.51 12.96
N LEU A 141 1.61 22.71 13.99
CA LEU A 141 1.83 21.27 13.85
C LEU A 141 0.54 20.53 13.45
N VAL A 142 -0.61 20.90 14.02
CA VAL A 142 -1.91 20.35 13.62
C VAL A 142 -2.23 20.67 12.15
N ARG A 143 -2.05 21.93 11.70
CA ARG A 143 -2.26 22.28 10.29
C ARG A 143 -1.34 21.50 9.35
N LYS A 144 -0.09 21.24 9.76
CA LYS A 144 0.85 20.40 9.02
C LYS A 144 0.38 18.94 8.91
N MET A 145 -0.21 18.36 9.97
CA MET A 145 -0.77 17.00 9.93
C MET A 145 -1.86 16.83 8.86
N PHE A 146 -2.65 17.86 8.60
CA PHE A 146 -3.74 17.81 7.62
C PHE A 146 -3.37 18.36 6.25
N GLY A 147 -2.13 18.83 6.05
CA GLY A 147 -1.71 19.42 4.78
C GLY A 147 -2.48 20.70 4.42
N LEU A 148 -2.99 21.45 5.41
CA LEU A 148 -3.73 22.71 5.20
C LEU A 148 -2.80 23.89 4.84
N MET A 149 -1.63 23.59 4.28
CA MET A 149 -0.64 24.55 3.83
C MET A 149 -0.64 24.56 2.30
N LEU A 150 -0.38 25.71 1.69
CA LEU A 150 -0.21 25.79 0.24
C LEU A 150 0.91 24.84 -0.20
N PRO A 151 0.76 24.15 -1.34
CA PRO A 151 1.82 23.31 -1.89
C PRO A 151 3.09 24.15 -2.04
N VAL A 152 4.22 23.59 -1.61
CA VAL A 152 5.51 24.28 -1.72
C VAL A 152 5.88 24.43 -3.18
N MET A 153 6.10 25.66 -3.65
CA MET A 153 6.40 25.96 -5.06
C MET A 153 7.88 26.25 -5.33
N GLU A 154 8.71 26.30 -4.29
CA GLU A 154 10.13 26.65 -4.36
C GLU A 154 11.00 25.54 -3.72
N ASN A 155 12.26 25.41 -4.14
CA ASN A 155 13.23 24.45 -3.60
C ASN A 155 12.71 22.99 -3.56
N MET A 156 12.06 22.57 -4.65
CA MET A 156 11.46 21.23 -4.75
C MET A 156 12.53 20.15 -4.94
N GLU A 157 12.25 18.95 -4.44
CA GLU A 157 13.12 17.77 -4.55
C GLU A 157 12.47 16.66 -5.41
N GLY A 158 13.26 15.69 -5.85
CA GLY A 158 12.80 14.56 -6.66
C GLY A 158 12.59 14.96 -8.12
N ILE A 159 11.53 14.45 -8.76
CA ILE A 159 11.21 14.75 -10.18
C ILE A 159 11.07 16.26 -10.40
N TRP A 160 10.48 16.98 -9.45
CA TRP A 160 10.26 18.42 -9.53
C TRP A 160 11.53 19.26 -9.29
N GLY A 161 12.59 18.65 -8.75
CA GLY A 161 13.91 19.27 -8.64
C GLY A 161 14.72 19.25 -9.94
N LEU A 162 14.21 18.61 -11.01
CA LEU A 162 14.87 18.51 -12.32
C LEU A 162 14.69 19.76 -13.20
N GLY A 163 14.20 20.87 -12.65
CA GLY A 163 13.99 22.14 -13.36
C GLY A 163 12.64 22.26 -14.08
N TRP A 164 11.67 21.42 -13.74
CA TRP A 164 10.30 21.53 -14.28
C TRP A 164 9.54 22.64 -13.57
N ASP A 165 8.66 23.33 -14.30
CA ASP A 165 7.80 24.36 -13.70
C ASP A 165 6.82 23.74 -12.68
N ALA A 166 6.77 24.32 -11.48
CA ALA A 166 5.91 23.91 -10.38
C ALA A 166 4.43 23.88 -10.77
N TRP A 167 4.00 24.74 -11.71
CA TRP A 167 2.60 24.82 -12.16
C TRP A 167 2.07 23.51 -12.76
N TYR A 168 2.92 22.68 -13.37
CA TYR A 168 2.51 21.39 -13.92
C TYR A 168 2.07 20.37 -12.86
N ARG A 169 2.26 20.66 -11.56
CA ARG A 169 1.78 19.82 -10.46
C ARG A 169 0.28 19.95 -10.22
N LEU A 170 -0.32 21.09 -10.55
CA LEU A 170 -1.72 21.37 -10.24
C LEU A 170 -2.68 20.40 -10.97
N PRO A 171 -2.48 20.06 -12.26
CA PRO A 171 -3.28 19.03 -12.91
C PRO A 171 -3.17 17.66 -12.23
N PHE A 172 -1.97 17.25 -11.78
CA PHE A 172 -1.78 15.98 -11.06
C PHE A 172 -2.48 15.99 -9.70
N LEU A 173 -2.42 17.12 -8.98
CA LEU A 173 -3.15 17.32 -7.74
C LEU A 173 -4.67 17.24 -7.97
N ALA A 174 -5.18 17.92 -8.99
CA ALA A 174 -6.60 17.88 -9.35
C ALA A 174 -7.04 16.45 -9.70
N ALA A 175 -6.28 15.75 -10.54
CA ALA A 175 -6.55 14.34 -10.88
C ALA A 175 -6.52 13.43 -9.65
N PHE A 176 -5.56 13.61 -8.74
CA PHE A 176 -5.47 12.88 -7.48
C PHE A 176 -6.70 13.10 -6.58
N VAL A 177 -7.16 14.35 -6.43
CA VAL A 177 -8.37 14.68 -5.66
C VAL A 177 -9.61 14.08 -6.33
N CYS A 178 -9.75 14.23 -7.65
CA CYS A 178 -10.84 13.63 -8.41
C CYS A 178 -10.86 12.09 -8.29
N ALA A 179 -9.69 11.44 -8.35
CA ALA A 179 -9.57 9.99 -8.18
C ALA A 179 -9.95 9.55 -6.76
N SER A 180 -9.49 10.27 -5.73
CA SER A 180 -9.85 10.04 -4.34
C SER A 180 -11.37 10.10 -4.14
N ILE A 181 -12.02 11.17 -4.60
CA ILE A 181 -13.48 11.33 -4.52
C ILE A 181 -14.19 10.28 -5.37
N GLY A 182 -13.70 10.01 -6.57
CA GLY A 182 -14.24 8.98 -7.47
C GLY A 182 -14.27 7.60 -6.83
N PHE A 183 -13.27 7.27 -6.02
CA PHE A 183 -13.24 6.00 -5.29
C PHE A 183 -14.32 5.86 -4.22
N ALA A 184 -14.98 6.94 -3.79
CA ALA A 184 -16.18 6.83 -2.96
C ALA A 184 -17.31 6.10 -3.69
N PHE A 185 -17.42 6.30 -5.00
CA PHE A 185 -18.55 5.83 -5.80
C PHE A 185 -18.18 4.59 -6.65
N TRP A 186 -16.94 4.51 -7.13
CA TRP A 186 -16.48 3.47 -8.05
C TRP A 186 -15.20 2.77 -7.54
N PRO A 187 -15.04 1.45 -7.72
CA PRO A 187 -16.04 0.47 -8.13
C PRO A 187 -17.18 0.34 -7.09
N PRO A 188 -18.42 -0.01 -7.51
CA PRO A 188 -19.56 -0.10 -6.59
C PRO A 188 -19.44 -1.27 -5.61
N GLN A 189 -18.85 -2.39 -6.04
CA GLN A 189 -18.51 -3.51 -5.18
C GLN A 189 -16.99 -3.55 -5.00
N LYS A 190 -16.53 -3.22 -3.79
CA LYS A 190 -15.10 -3.21 -3.47
C LYS A 190 -14.75 -4.49 -2.71
N ASN A 191 -13.80 -5.24 -3.23
CA ASN A 191 -13.18 -6.37 -2.54
C ASN A 191 -11.76 -6.01 -2.09
N LEU A 192 -11.05 -6.93 -1.43
CA LEU A 192 -9.67 -6.70 -0.98
C LEU A 192 -8.72 -6.36 -2.14
N GLY A 193 -8.91 -6.95 -3.32
CA GLY A 193 -8.12 -6.64 -4.52
C GLY A 193 -8.36 -5.21 -4.99
N THR A 194 -9.61 -4.75 -5.01
CA THR A 194 -9.94 -3.34 -5.28
C THR A 194 -9.32 -2.42 -4.23
N LEU A 195 -9.40 -2.79 -2.96
CA LEU A 195 -8.85 -1.98 -1.87
C LEU A 195 -7.33 -1.82 -1.98
N LEU A 196 -6.62 -2.90 -2.28
CA LEU A 196 -5.17 -2.92 -2.52
C LEU A 196 -4.79 -2.08 -3.75
N SER A 197 -5.41 -2.36 -4.90
CA SER A 197 -5.08 -1.71 -6.17
C SER A 197 -5.40 -0.22 -6.18
N CYS A 198 -6.57 0.18 -5.68
CA CYS A 198 -6.95 1.59 -5.58
C CYS A 198 -6.10 2.33 -4.53
N THR A 199 -5.76 1.69 -3.41
CA THR A 199 -4.81 2.28 -2.43
C THR A 199 -3.45 2.50 -3.07
N ALA A 200 -2.92 1.49 -3.78
CA ALA A 200 -1.66 1.59 -4.50
C ALA A 200 -1.70 2.71 -5.56
N GLY A 201 -2.74 2.73 -6.39
CA GLY A 201 -2.91 3.74 -7.45
C GLY A 201 -2.98 5.16 -6.90
N LEU A 202 -3.76 5.37 -5.83
CA LEU A 202 -3.87 6.68 -5.21
C LEU A 202 -2.54 7.13 -4.59
N MET A 203 -1.81 6.23 -3.94
CA MET A 203 -0.48 6.53 -3.38
C MET A 203 0.59 6.71 -4.46
N VAL A 204 0.48 6.07 -5.63
CA VAL A 204 1.32 6.37 -6.79
C VAL A 204 1.03 7.80 -7.29
N MET A 205 -0.24 8.20 -7.39
CA MET A 205 -0.61 9.56 -7.83
C MET A 205 -0.01 10.66 -6.94
N VAL A 206 0.11 10.42 -5.63
CA VAL A 206 0.81 11.34 -4.70
C VAL A 206 2.23 11.65 -5.17
N GLN A 207 2.95 10.64 -5.70
CA GLN A 207 4.33 10.81 -6.12
C GLN A 207 4.50 11.82 -7.25
N PHE A 208 3.45 12.07 -8.04
CA PHE A 208 3.49 12.98 -9.17
C PHE A 208 3.25 14.43 -8.78
N TRP A 209 2.63 14.74 -7.65
CA TRP A 209 2.39 16.15 -7.27
C TRP A 209 3.08 16.56 -5.97
N HIS A 210 3.57 15.62 -5.18
CA HIS A 210 4.34 15.88 -3.96
C HIS A 210 5.69 16.59 -4.24
N GLY A 211 5.97 17.67 -3.51
CA GLY A 211 7.11 18.56 -3.77
C GLY A 211 8.42 18.23 -3.04
N TYR A 212 8.39 17.38 -2.00
CA TYR A 212 9.59 17.05 -1.20
C TYR A 212 10.13 15.65 -1.53
N GLY A 213 10.50 15.39 -2.78
CA GLY A 213 10.94 14.06 -3.21
C GLY A 213 9.85 13.28 -3.95
N GLY A 214 9.11 13.96 -4.83
CA GLY A 214 8.20 13.30 -5.77
C GLY A 214 8.94 12.18 -6.54
N GLY A 215 8.31 11.02 -6.65
CA GLY A 215 8.87 9.85 -7.34
C GLY A 215 9.82 8.95 -6.55
N VAL A 216 10.32 9.37 -5.38
CA VAL A 216 11.30 8.57 -4.62
C VAL A 216 10.72 7.81 -3.42
N PHE A 217 9.49 8.12 -2.98
CA PHE A 217 8.89 7.53 -1.77
C PHE A 217 8.10 6.26 -2.05
N MET A 218 8.83 5.17 -2.24
CA MET A 218 8.24 3.91 -2.66
C MET A 218 7.46 3.18 -1.56
N ALA A 219 7.80 3.37 -0.27
CA ALA A 219 7.14 2.65 0.84
C ALA A 219 5.63 2.86 0.92
N TRP A 220 5.09 3.95 0.38
CA TRP A 220 3.66 4.29 0.49
C TRP A 220 2.79 3.51 -0.49
N TYR A 221 3.30 3.25 -1.69
CA TYR A 221 2.53 2.63 -2.76
C TYR A 221 3.04 1.23 -3.12
N LEU A 222 4.33 0.96 -2.93
CA LEU A 222 4.96 -0.25 -3.45
C LEU A 222 4.51 -1.51 -2.71
N PRO A 223 4.35 -1.55 -1.37
CA PRO A 223 3.79 -2.72 -0.70
C PRO A 223 2.38 -3.07 -1.21
N PRO A 224 1.38 -2.16 -1.23
CA PRO A 224 0.07 -2.52 -1.76
C PRO A 224 0.09 -2.80 -3.27
N LEU A 225 1.01 -2.18 -4.04
CA LEU A 225 1.20 -2.48 -5.47
C LEU A 225 1.71 -3.92 -5.67
N LEU A 226 2.75 -4.32 -4.95
CA LEU A 226 3.29 -5.68 -5.00
C LEU A 226 2.26 -6.69 -4.52
N MET A 227 1.52 -6.41 -3.44
CA MET A 227 0.42 -7.28 -3.01
C MET A 227 -0.73 -7.33 -4.03
N THR A 228 -0.95 -6.28 -4.82
CA THR A 228 -1.90 -6.33 -5.95
C THR A 228 -1.41 -7.30 -7.03
N ILE A 229 -0.13 -7.23 -7.39
CA ILE A 229 0.49 -8.05 -8.43
C ILE A 229 0.61 -9.52 -7.99
N PHE A 230 1.02 -9.76 -6.75
CA PHE A 230 1.21 -11.09 -6.17
C PHE A 230 -0.07 -11.64 -5.52
N ARG A 231 -1.22 -10.99 -5.72
CA ARG A 231 -2.50 -11.55 -5.29
C ARG A 231 -2.73 -12.87 -6.03
N PRO A 232 -3.11 -13.96 -5.33
CA PRO A 232 -3.46 -15.19 -6.01
C PRO A 232 -4.65 -14.94 -6.93
N ASN A 233 -4.42 -15.17 -8.22
CA ASN A 233 -5.47 -15.40 -9.20
C ASN A 233 -4.99 -16.51 -10.14
N LEU A 234 -5.71 -17.62 -10.12
CA LEU A 234 -5.48 -18.80 -10.96
C LEU A 234 -6.84 -19.41 -11.32
N GLU A 235 -7.83 -18.55 -11.59
CA GLU A 235 -9.25 -18.88 -11.81
C GLU A 235 -9.46 -20.17 -12.62
N ASP A 236 -8.55 -20.53 -13.53
CA ASP A 236 -8.71 -21.70 -14.40
C ASP A 236 -7.47 -22.59 -14.59
N ARG A 237 -6.57 -22.73 -13.61
CA ARG A 237 -5.47 -23.73 -13.72
C ARG A 237 -5.98 -25.17 -13.51
N VAL A 238 -6.92 -25.63 -14.35
CA VAL A 238 -7.67 -26.89 -14.19
C VAL A 238 -7.25 -27.96 -15.18
N ALA A 239 -7.13 -29.23 -14.79
CA ALA A 239 -6.77 -30.34 -15.68
C ALA A 239 -7.91 -30.92 -16.54
N ALA A 240 -8.71 -30.08 -17.20
CA ALA A 240 -9.01 -30.32 -18.62
C ALA A 240 -8.07 -29.46 -19.49
N VAL A 241 -7.70 -28.29 -18.96
CA VAL A 241 -6.74 -27.32 -19.51
C VAL A 241 -5.30 -27.76 -19.27
N VAL A 242 -5.01 -28.41 -18.13
CA VAL A 242 -3.67 -28.85 -17.75
C VAL A 242 -3.31 -30.22 -18.38
N LEU A 243 -4.18 -31.25 -18.37
CA LEU A 243 -3.93 -32.57 -18.99
C LEU A 243 -5.25 -33.34 -19.30
N GLY A 244 -5.38 -33.96 -20.49
CA GLY A 244 -6.56 -34.76 -20.88
C GLY A 244 -6.43 -36.28 -20.68
N GLU A 245 -7.56 -37.00 -20.58
CA GLU A 245 -7.67 -38.44 -20.22
C GLU A 245 -6.89 -39.43 -21.15
N ASN A 246 -6.47 -39.00 -22.34
CA ASN A 246 -5.82 -39.85 -23.36
C ASN A 246 -4.28 -39.91 -23.33
N TRP A 247 -3.64 -39.46 -22.24
CA TRP A 247 -2.18 -39.42 -22.15
C TRP A 247 -1.51 -40.79 -22.42
N PHE A 248 -2.16 -41.90 -22.06
CA PHE A 248 -1.61 -43.25 -22.19
C PHE A 248 -2.08 -44.04 -23.43
N SER A 249 -3.33 -43.85 -23.90
CA SER A 249 -3.91 -44.68 -24.99
C SER A 249 -3.26 -44.44 -26.37
N ARG A 250 -2.75 -43.24 -26.66
CA ARG A 250 -2.04 -42.93 -27.93
C ARG A 250 -0.66 -43.57 -28.06
N ARG A 251 -0.01 -43.89 -26.94
CA ARG A 251 1.36 -44.42 -26.96
C ARG A 251 1.42 -45.93 -27.15
N PHE A 252 0.36 -46.65 -26.74
CA PHE A 252 0.27 -48.11 -26.85
C PHE A 252 -0.50 -48.61 -28.08
N ALA A 253 -1.49 -47.87 -28.59
CA ALA A 253 -2.23 -48.30 -29.79
C ALA A 253 -1.41 -48.18 -31.10
N ARG A 254 -0.33 -47.40 -31.10
CA ARG A 254 0.54 -47.21 -32.28
C ARG A 254 1.59 -48.32 -32.44
N THR A 255 1.71 -49.23 -31.47
CA THR A 255 2.71 -50.30 -31.46
C THR A 255 2.13 -51.72 -31.55
N SER A 256 0.81 -51.91 -31.49
CA SER A 256 0.20 -53.25 -31.43
C SER A 256 -0.61 -53.72 -32.65
N ASN A 257 -0.88 -52.88 -33.65
CA ASN A 257 -1.48 -53.34 -34.90
C ASN A 257 -0.41 -53.79 -35.92
N GLY A 258 0.25 -54.90 -35.59
CA GLY A 258 0.93 -55.78 -36.56
C GLY A 258 -0.01 -56.95 -36.93
N PRO A 259 -0.03 -57.42 -38.18
CA PRO A 259 -1.13 -58.20 -38.72
C PRO A 259 -1.22 -59.60 -38.10
N THR A 260 -2.40 -59.92 -37.57
CA THR A 260 -2.86 -61.26 -37.23
C THR A 260 -2.75 -62.20 -38.44
N ARG A 261 -1.85 -63.18 -38.37
CA ARG A 261 -1.91 -64.37 -39.22
C ARG A 261 -2.30 -65.59 -38.39
N ARG A 262 -3.34 -66.24 -38.91
CA ARG A 262 -4.06 -67.45 -38.50
C ARG A 262 -3.18 -68.71 -38.46
N ALA A 263 -3.72 -69.70 -37.74
CA ALA A 263 -3.63 -71.15 -37.94
C ALA A 263 -2.27 -71.78 -37.55
N ALA A 264 -2.22 -72.99 -36.99
CA ALA A 264 -3.17 -74.08 -36.83
C ALA A 264 -2.89 -74.83 -35.53
#